data_AF-A0AAP0BUV6-F1
#
_entry.id   AF-A0AAP0BUV6-F1
#
_cell.length_a   1.000
_cell.length_b   1.000
_cell.length_c   1.000
_cell.angle_alpha   90.00
_cell.angle_beta   90.00
_cell.angle_gamma   90.00
#
_symmetry.space_group_name_H-M   'P 1'
#
loop_
_entity.id
_entity.type
_entity.pdbx_description
1 polymer ?
#
loop_
_entity_poly.entity_id
_entity_poly.type
_entity_poly.pdbx_seq_one_letter_code
_entity_poly.pdbx_strand_id
1 'polypeptide(L)'
;MGGKNSSESGKNNSSRPSSFNYRNHSQGQQWSTPHSSEVPYYQNYPPTSHRYDDPVEPYSPTLSFSASHAYPPENYYPKPSSYPQPSKTQSSSSSSSNAACQLPRLDRRYSKIADDYKSLDEVTEALAQSGLESSNLIVGIDFTKSNEWTGKYSFNRCSLHHIGDTPNPYEQAIAIIGKTLSKFDEDNLIPCFGFGDASTHDQDVFSFYPNERACDGFAEALSRYREITPHLRLAGTGPTSFAPIIEMAMTIVENSGGQYHVLLIIADGQVTRSVDTELGNFSSQERKTVDAIVKASDFPLSIILVGVGDGPWDMMKEFDDNIPARSFDNFQFVNFTEIMSKNISQTRKDTEFALAALMEIPSQYKATLELGSLGQRRAKSPERVPLPPPTGTYSASSTGYSSHSTSFQRRETSPQAYKPTPSTAPPTHGSSFDNQVCPICLTNPKDMAFGCGHQTCCDCGLSLQTCPICRSGIHTRIKLY
;
A
#
# COMPACT_ATOMS: atom_id res chain seq x y z
N MET A 1 -80.04 43.13 -29.96
CA MET A 1 -80.27 41.85 -29.23
C MET A 1 -78.91 41.17 -29.11
N GLY A 2 -78.27 40.88 -27.98
CA GLY A 2 -78.38 41.07 -26.53
C GLY A 2 -77.06 40.43 -26.01
N GLY A 3 -76.32 40.90 -25.00
CA GLY A 3 -76.69 41.58 -23.77
C GLY A 3 -76.57 40.60 -22.60
N LYS A 4 -75.50 40.75 -21.78
CA LYS A 4 -75.37 40.50 -20.32
C LYS A 4 -73.86 40.39 -19.98
N ASN A 5 -73.24 40.98 -18.96
CA ASN A 5 -73.50 42.03 -17.94
C ASN A 5 -72.10 42.28 -17.29
N SER A 6 -71.61 43.53 -17.16
CA SER A 6 -71.53 44.33 -15.89
C SER A 6 -70.61 43.72 -14.81
N SER A 7 -69.68 44.39 -14.11
CA SER A 7 -69.45 45.83 -13.80
C SER A 7 -68.15 46.03 -12.98
N GLU A 8 -67.48 47.18 -13.17
CA GLU A 8 -66.87 48.12 -12.19
C GLU A 8 -65.84 47.64 -11.12
N SER A 9 -64.59 48.12 -11.12
CA SER A 9 -64.01 49.41 -10.59
C SER A 9 -63.30 49.16 -9.23
N GLY A 10 -62.16 49.74 -8.81
CA GLY A 10 -61.16 50.66 -9.33
C GLY A 10 -60.13 50.96 -8.21
N LYS A 11 -59.00 51.59 -8.59
CA LYS A 11 -58.03 52.41 -7.80
C LYS A 11 -56.79 51.76 -7.15
N ASN A 12 -55.66 52.14 -7.78
CA ASN A 12 -54.45 52.82 -7.25
C ASN A 12 -53.77 52.29 -5.97
N ASN A 13 -52.50 51.89 -6.05
CA ASN A 13 -51.39 52.85 -6.00
C ASN A 13 -50.03 52.21 -6.37
N SER A 14 -49.21 53.04 -7.00
CA SER A 14 -47.89 52.79 -7.55
C SER A 14 -46.75 52.81 -6.52
N SER A 15 -45.66 52.11 -6.85
CA SER A 15 -44.23 52.55 -6.81
C SER A 15 -43.28 51.55 -6.13
N ARG A 16 -42.37 50.98 -6.95
CA ARG A 16 -41.03 50.46 -6.54
C ARG A 16 -40.06 51.67 -6.35
N PRO A 17 -38.74 51.46 -6.10
CA PRO A 17 -38.08 50.89 -4.91
C PRO A 17 -36.95 51.82 -4.41
N SER A 18 -36.34 51.57 -3.24
CA SER A 18 -34.91 51.88 -3.04
C SER A 18 -34.30 51.22 -1.79
N SER A 19 -33.07 50.77 -2.01
CA SER A 19 -31.98 50.36 -1.11
C SER A 19 -31.84 51.13 0.19
N PHE A 20 -31.38 50.47 1.28
CA PHE A 20 -30.51 51.11 2.28
C PHE A 20 -29.59 50.14 3.04
N ASN A 21 -28.37 50.62 3.24
CA ASN A 21 -27.26 50.14 4.09
C ASN A 21 -27.62 50.08 5.58
N TYR A 22 -26.86 49.31 6.37
CA TYR A 22 -26.65 49.62 7.79
C TYR A 22 -25.20 49.44 8.26
N ARG A 23 -24.74 50.44 9.02
CA ARG A 23 -23.49 50.51 9.78
C ARG A 23 -23.86 50.96 11.21
N ASN A 24 -23.22 50.35 12.21
CA ASN A 24 -22.99 50.72 13.62
C ASN A 24 -23.76 51.90 14.26
N HIS A 25 -24.33 51.68 15.47
CA HIS A 25 -23.73 52.18 16.73
C HIS A 25 -24.40 51.64 18.01
N SER A 26 -23.59 51.74 19.06
CA SER A 26 -23.57 51.35 20.48
C SER A 26 -24.52 52.05 21.47
N GLN A 27 -24.79 51.36 22.60
CA GLN A 27 -24.82 51.76 24.03
C GLN A 27 -25.87 50.86 24.74
N GLY A 28 -25.71 50.30 25.95
CA GLY A 28 -24.78 50.42 27.06
C GLY A 28 -25.58 50.22 28.35
N GLN A 29 -25.15 49.34 29.27
CA GLN A 29 -25.44 49.41 30.72
C GLN A 29 -24.56 48.39 31.50
N GLN A 30 -24.39 48.63 32.80
CA GLN A 30 -23.11 48.63 33.55
C GLN A 30 -23.25 47.89 34.91
N TRP A 31 -22.13 47.77 35.66
CA TRP A 31 -21.95 47.40 37.11
C TRP A 31 -21.81 45.88 37.42
N SER A 32 -20.86 45.31 38.18
CA SER A 32 -19.74 45.77 39.05
C SER A 32 -18.71 44.64 39.30
N THR A 33 -17.46 45.00 39.62
CA THR A 33 -16.33 44.15 40.11
C THR A 33 -16.43 43.80 41.61
N PRO A 34 -15.75 42.75 42.12
CA PRO A 34 -14.42 42.94 42.75
C PRO A 34 -13.40 41.76 42.68
N HIS A 35 -12.13 42.15 42.87
CA HIS A 35 -10.99 41.49 43.54
C HIS A 35 -10.14 40.35 42.92
N SER A 36 -8.83 40.62 42.97
CA SER A 36 -7.63 39.86 42.62
C SER A 36 -7.27 38.70 43.57
N SER A 37 -6.60 37.65 43.05
CA SER A 37 -5.66 36.75 43.74
C SER A 37 -4.85 36.00 42.66
N GLU A 38 -3.59 36.37 42.40
CA GLU A 38 -2.35 35.79 42.95
C GLU A 38 -1.99 34.37 42.48
N VAL A 39 -0.76 34.29 41.93
CA VAL A 39 -0.03 33.14 41.40
C VAL A 39 0.73 32.45 42.53
N PRO A 40 0.85 31.12 42.60
CA PRO A 40 1.67 30.48 43.61
C PRO A 40 3.15 30.46 43.21
N TYR A 41 3.96 31.02 44.10
CA TYR A 41 5.42 30.95 44.19
C TYR A 41 5.84 29.60 44.80
N TYR A 42 6.92 28.99 44.29
CA TYR A 42 7.76 28.08 45.09
C TYR A 42 9.23 28.46 44.92
N GLN A 43 9.90 28.55 46.07
CA GLN A 43 11.24 29.09 46.32
C GLN A 43 12.40 28.19 45.86
N ASN A 44 13.38 28.84 45.23
CA ASN A 44 14.84 28.86 45.45
C ASN A 44 15.58 27.71 46.17
N TYR A 45 16.69 27.25 45.57
CA TYR A 45 18.09 27.24 46.07
C TYR A 45 19.05 26.68 44.97
N PRO A 46 20.40 26.88 45.03
CA PRO A 46 21.21 28.03 44.65
C PRO A 46 22.16 27.77 43.43
N PRO A 47 22.96 28.75 42.96
CA PRO A 47 23.81 28.62 41.78
C PRO A 47 25.24 28.16 42.13
N THR A 48 25.84 27.32 41.28
CA THR A 48 27.28 27.04 41.29
C THR A 48 27.91 27.52 39.99
N SER A 49 28.70 28.58 40.09
CA SER A 49 29.66 29.02 39.08
C SER A 49 31.05 29.02 39.70
N HIS A 50 32.00 28.32 39.07
CA HIS A 50 33.47 28.43 39.16
C HIS A 50 34.01 27.29 38.28
N ARG A 51 35.08 27.40 37.49
CA ARG A 51 35.91 28.45 36.89
C ARG A 51 36.78 27.66 35.88
N TYR A 52 37.23 28.33 34.81
CA TYR A 52 38.24 27.81 33.88
C TYR A 52 39.54 27.40 34.58
N ASP A 53 40.17 26.32 34.11
CA ASP A 53 41.63 26.20 33.95
C ASP A 53 41.97 25.06 32.95
N ASP A 54 42.69 25.42 31.89
CA ASP A 54 43.47 24.53 31.01
C ASP A 54 44.71 24.02 31.78
N PRO A 55 45.31 22.85 31.42
CA PRO A 55 46.54 22.92 30.60
C PRO A 55 46.83 21.74 29.64
N VAL A 56 47.28 22.11 28.44
CA VAL A 56 48.50 21.69 27.70
C VAL A 56 49.14 20.29 27.95
N GLU A 57 49.33 19.57 26.83
CA GLU A 57 50.21 18.43 26.42
C GLU A 57 51.59 18.22 27.13
N PRO A 58 52.42 17.16 26.87
CA PRO A 58 52.37 16.11 25.81
C PRO A 58 52.75 14.65 26.26
N TYR A 59 52.59 13.66 25.37
CA TYR A 59 53.59 12.63 24.93
C TYR A 59 52.96 11.31 24.43
N SER A 60 53.46 10.85 23.27
CA SER A 60 53.21 9.56 22.62
C SER A 60 53.83 8.36 23.37
N PRO A 61 53.50 7.11 22.95
CA PRO A 61 54.47 6.44 22.09
C PRO A 61 53.88 5.66 20.90
N THR A 62 54.75 5.59 19.89
CA THR A 62 54.76 4.85 18.63
C THR A 62 54.56 3.34 18.73
N LEU A 63 53.95 2.73 17.71
CA LEU A 63 54.50 1.55 17.04
C LEU A 63 54.01 1.47 15.58
N SER A 64 54.98 1.37 14.69
CA SER A 64 54.95 1.39 13.24
C SER A 64 54.76 -0.01 12.64
N PHE A 65 54.06 -0.10 11.50
CA PHE A 65 54.42 -1.07 10.46
C PHE A 65 54.27 -0.45 9.06
N SER A 66 55.33 -0.59 8.29
CA SER A 66 55.60 0.03 7.00
C SER A 66 55.26 -0.92 5.86
N ALA A 67 54.78 -0.38 4.74
CA ALA A 67 54.93 -0.98 3.42
C ALA A 67 55.00 0.13 2.37
N SER A 68 56.15 0.19 1.69
CA SER A 68 56.50 1.09 0.60
C SER A 68 56.64 0.28 -0.68
N HIS A 69 56.13 0.79 -1.80
CA HIS A 69 56.61 0.60 -3.20
C HIS A 69 55.73 1.52 -4.10
N ALA A 70 56.21 2.67 -4.58
CA ALA A 70 57.13 2.94 -5.70
C ALA A 70 56.55 2.61 -7.09
N TYR A 71 56.22 3.66 -7.85
CA TYR A 71 55.86 3.67 -9.29
C TYR A 71 57.09 3.52 -10.22
N PRO A 72 56.89 3.07 -11.46
CA PRO A 72 57.47 3.77 -12.64
C PRO A 72 56.51 3.88 -13.87
N PRO A 73 56.91 4.59 -14.97
CA PRO A 73 56.01 5.40 -15.82
C PRO A 73 55.74 4.89 -17.27
N GLU A 74 54.96 5.71 -18.00
CA GLU A 74 54.52 5.69 -19.42
C GLU A 74 55.40 4.99 -20.48
N ASN A 75 54.77 4.25 -21.41
CA ASN A 75 54.60 4.64 -22.83
C ASN A 75 54.12 3.48 -23.75
N TYR A 76 53.53 3.89 -24.89
CA TYR A 76 53.34 3.17 -26.17
C TYR A 76 52.06 2.33 -26.43
N TYR A 77 51.21 2.89 -27.30
CA TYR A 77 50.19 2.21 -28.11
C TYR A 77 50.79 1.22 -29.13
N PRO A 78 50.01 0.23 -29.58
CA PRO A 78 49.92 0.01 -31.02
C PRO A 78 48.49 -0.21 -31.56
N LYS A 79 48.30 0.32 -32.79
CA LYS A 79 47.17 0.12 -33.71
C LYS A 79 47.06 -1.33 -34.23
N PRO A 80 45.90 -1.74 -34.77
CA PRO A 80 45.66 -3.09 -35.28
C PRO A 80 46.22 -3.29 -36.71
N SER A 81 46.82 -4.46 -36.94
CA SER A 81 47.24 -4.92 -38.27
C SER A 81 46.28 -6.00 -38.81
N SER A 82 46.19 -6.02 -40.12
CA SER A 82 45.15 -6.58 -40.97
C SER A 82 45.52 -7.90 -41.67
N TYR A 83 44.47 -8.64 -42.07
CA TYR A 83 44.37 -9.73 -43.07
C TYR A 83 44.77 -11.18 -42.69
N PRO A 84 44.25 -12.22 -43.38
CA PRO A 84 42.96 -12.38 -44.09
C PRO A 84 42.21 -13.70 -43.77
N GLN A 85 40.92 -13.75 -44.12
CA GLN A 85 40.07 -14.96 -44.16
C GLN A 85 40.55 -16.01 -45.19
N PRO A 86 40.09 -17.27 -45.04
CA PRO A 86 39.67 -18.08 -46.18
C PRO A 86 38.16 -18.36 -46.16
N SER A 87 37.55 -18.14 -47.32
CA SER A 87 36.16 -18.44 -47.69
C SER A 87 36.00 -19.86 -48.24
N LYS A 88 34.76 -20.38 -48.14
CA LYS A 88 34.05 -21.45 -48.92
C LYS A 88 33.12 -22.20 -47.94
N THR A 89 31.86 -22.53 -48.18
CA THR A 89 31.03 -22.60 -49.40
C THR A 89 29.57 -22.74 -48.96
N GLN A 90 28.64 -22.22 -49.77
CA GLN A 90 27.20 -22.41 -49.61
C GLN A 90 26.80 -23.87 -49.88
N SER A 91 25.87 -24.39 -49.09
CA SER A 91 24.98 -25.48 -49.49
C SER A 91 23.59 -25.25 -48.88
N SER A 92 22.62 -25.01 -49.75
CA SER A 92 21.20 -24.91 -49.49
C SER A 92 20.57 -26.27 -49.18
N SER A 93 19.76 -26.37 -48.11
CA SER A 93 18.57 -27.25 -48.11
C SER A 93 17.59 -26.91 -46.96
N SER A 94 16.37 -26.54 -47.39
CA SER A 94 15.05 -26.88 -46.86
C SER A 94 14.75 -26.83 -45.34
N SER A 95 13.99 -25.80 -44.97
CA SER A 95 12.72 -25.84 -44.22
C SER A 95 12.57 -26.78 -43.01
N SER A 96 12.44 -26.18 -41.82
CA SER A 96 11.42 -26.56 -40.83
C SER A 96 11.16 -25.38 -39.90
N SER A 97 9.90 -24.92 -39.96
CA SER A 97 9.29 -23.87 -39.17
C SER A 97 9.28 -24.20 -37.68
N ASN A 98 9.97 -23.39 -36.89
CA ASN A 98 9.63 -23.15 -35.48
C ASN A 98 9.63 -21.64 -35.28
N ALA A 99 8.47 -21.04 -35.51
CA ALA A 99 8.21 -19.66 -35.13
C ALA A 99 8.16 -19.59 -33.60
N ALA A 100 9.33 -19.48 -32.97
CA ALA A 100 9.42 -18.86 -31.67
C ALA A 100 8.94 -17.42 -31.87
N CYS A 101 7.75 -17.11 -31.35
CA CYS A 101 7.24 -15.76 -31.28
C CYS A 101 8.16 -14.98 -30.32
N GLN A 102 9.25 -14.44 -30.85
CA GLN A 102 10.09 -13.51 -30.11
C GLN A 102 9.28 -12.24 -29.99
N LEU A 103 8.73 -12.00 -28.80
CA LEU A 103 8.26 -10.67 -28.41
C LEU A 103 9.38 -9.67 -28.76
N PRO A 104 9.06 -8.53 -29.40
CA PRO A 104 10.06 -7.53 -29.73
C PRO A 104 10.79 -7.15 -28.44
N ARG A 105 12.12 -7.30 -28.41
CA ARG A 105 12.92 -6.69 -27.35
C ARG A 105 12.64 -5.19 -27.41
N LEU A 106 12.00 -4.68 -26.37
CA LEU A 106 11.64 -3.27 -26.28
C LEU A 106 12.89 -2.40 -26.38
N ASP A 107 12.67 -1.21 -26.91
CA ASP A 107 13.65 -0.15 -26.96
C ASP A 107 14.17 0.11 -25.53
N ARG A 108 15.48 0.32 -25.39
CA ARG A 108 16.15 0.51 -24.10
C ARG A 108 15.54 1.67 -23.29
N ARG A 109 14.80 2.55 -23.97
CA ARG A 109 14.07 3.70 -23.42
C ARG A 109 12.93 3.37 -22.47
N TYR A 110 12.37 2.15 -22.50
CA TYR A 110 11.30 1.73 -21.58
C TYR A 110 11.77 0.82 -20.45
N SER A 111 13.09 0.62 -20.32
CA SER A 111 13.66 -0.20 -19.23
C SER A 111 13.72 0.54 -17.90
N LYS A 112 14.01 1.85 -17.98
CA LYS A 112 13.97 2.82 -16.91
C LYS A 112 13.47 4.14 -17.51
N ILE A 113 12.40 4.69 -16.97
CA ILE A 113 11.87 5.99 -17.41
C ILE A 113 12.54 7.10 -16.58
N ALA A 114 12.75 8.26 -17.18
CA ALA A 114 13.41 9.39 -16.54
C ALA A 114 12.41 10.49 -16.16
N ASP A 115 12.76 11.27 -15.15
CA ASP A 115 12.00 12.43 -14.71
C ASP A 115 12.11 13.60 -15.69
N ASP A 116 11.33 13.55 -16.76
CA ASP A 116 11.45 14.50 -17.89
C ASP A 116 10.56 15.76 -17.77
N TYR A 117 9.58 15.78 -16.86
CA TYR A 117 8.57 16.85 -16.75
C TYR A 117 8.84 17.82 -15.60
N LYS A 118 8.56 19.12 -15.83
CA LYS A 118 8.77 20.20 -14.85
C LYS A 118 7.49 20.79 -14.31
N SER A 119 6.34 20.47 -14.92
CA SER A 119 5.03 20.97 -14.48
C SER A 119 3.90 20.00 -14.79
N LEU A 120 2.79 20.11 -14.07
CA LEU A 120 1.58 19.33 -14.34
C LEU A 120 0.99 19.60 -15.72
N ASP A 121 1.16 20.82 -16.25
CA ASP A 121 0.67 21.17 -17.58
C ASP A 121 1.44 20.41 -18.66
N GLU A 122 2.77 20.29 -18.52
CA GLU A 122 3.60 19.49 -19.43
C GLU A 122 3.23 17.99 -19.40
N VAL A 123 2.98 17.44 -18.20
CA VAL A 123 2.49 16.05 -18.07
C VAL A 123 1.13 15.90 -18.73
N THR A 124 0.18 16.80 -18.43
CA THR A 124 -1.17 16.76 -19.00
C THR A 124 -1.13 16.85 -20.52
N GLU A 125 -0.31 17.73 -21.07
CA GLU A 125 -0.10 17.85 -22.50
C GLU A 125 0.53 16.59 -23.09
N ALA A 126 1.52 15.99 -22.41
CA ALA A 126 2.12 14.74 -22.85
C ALA A 126 1.14 13.56 -22.83
N LEU A 127 0.28 13.47 -21.82
CA LEU A 127 -0.80 12.47 -21.77
C LEU A 127 -1.78 12.65 -22.93
N ALA A 128 -2.22 13.88 -23.16
CA ALA A 128 -3.12 14.22 -24.27
C ALA A 128 -2.48 13.93 -25.64
N GLN A 129 -1.20 14.30 -25.85
CA GLN A 129 -0.45 14.03 -27.08
C GLN A 129 -0.22 12.52 -27.31
N SER A 130 -0.16 11.74 -26.24
CA SER A 130 -0.06 10.27 -26.33
C SER A 130 -1.38 9.62 -26.72
N GLY A 131 -2.48 10.37 -26.74
CA GLY A 131 -3.82 9.87 -26.99
C GLY A 131 -4.43 9.18 -25.77
N LEU A 132 -4.01 9.54 -24.55
CA LEU A 132 -4.74 9.13 -23.35
C LEU A 132 -5.94 10.06 -23.19
N GLU A 133 -7.08 9.65 -23.73
CA GLU A 133 -8.35 10.39 -23.61
C GLU A 133 -9.03 10.10 -22.26
N SER A 134 -8.85 8.88 -21.74
CA SER A 134 -9.37 8.44 -20.44
C SER A 134 -8.50 7.32 -19.87
N SER A 135 -8.45 7.23 -18.54
CA SER A 135 -7.82 6.15 -17.77
C SER A 135 -8.80 5.67 -16.70
N ASN A 136 -8.55 4.50 -16.14
CA ASN A 136 -9.30 3.99 -14.99
C ASN A 136 -8.38 3.91 -13.78
N LEU A 137 -8.85 4.35 -12.61
CA LEU A 137 -8.07 4.35 -11.38
C LEU A 137 -8.46 3.20 -10.45
N ILE A 138 -7.47 2.56 -9.85
CA ILE A 138 -7.65 1.54 -8.80
C ILE A 138 -6.89 2.00 -7.55
N VAL A 139 -7.49 1.88 -6.37
CA VAL A 139 -6.84 2.29 -5.11
C VAL A 139 -6.65 1.08 -4.19
N GLY A 140 -5.43 0.89 -3.73
CA GLY A 140 -5.05 -0.07 -2.70
C GLY A 140 -4.49 0.63 -1.47
N ILE A 141 -5.04 0.33 -0.30
CA ILE A 141 -4.61 0.89 0.99
C ILE A 141 -4.01 -0.20 1.87
N ASP A 142 -2.77 0.04 2.29
CA ASP A 142 -2.07 -0.80 3.27
C ASP A 142 -2.68 -0.60 4.67
N PHE A 143 -3.14 -1.68 5.30
CA PHE A 143 -3.63 -1.73 6.68
C PHE A 143 -2.81 -2.71 7.55
N THR A 144 -1.52 -2.83 7.25
CA THR A 144 -0.58 -3.59 8.08
C THR A 144 -0.27 -2.85 9.38
N LYS A 145 0.21 -3.61 10.37
CA LYS A 145 0.47 -3.10 11.72
C LYS A 145 1.67 -2.16 11.82
N SER A 146 2.58 -2.16 10.85
CA SER A 146 3.72 -1.23 10.86
C SER A 146 3.29 0.24 10.91
N ASN A 147 2.12 0.55 10.37
CA ASN A 147 1.44 1.85 10.46
C ASN A 147 1.23 2.35 11.90
N GLU A 148 1.32 1.50 12.94
CA GLU A 148 1.27 1.93 14.34
C GLU A 148 2.55 2.66 14.78
N TRP A 149 3.70 2.35 14.17
CA TRP A 149 5.01 2.87 14.58
C TRP A 149 5.75 3.66 13.50
N THR A 150 5.38 3.56 12.22
CA THR A 150 5.99 4.31 11.11
C THR A 150 5.54 5.76 11.01
N GLY A 151 4.75 6.25 11.97
CA GLY A 151 4.46 7.66 12.20
C GLY A 151 5.26 8.30 13.34
N LYS A 152 6.32 7.62 13.83
CA LYS A 152 7.11 8.04 14.99
C LYS A 152 7.72 9.44 14.81
N TYR A 153 8.25 9.73 13.63
CA TYR A 153 8.92 11.01 13.33
C TYR A 153 8.03 11.93 12.49
N SER A 154 7.38 11.38 11.46
CA SER A 154 6.58 12.12 10.47
C SER A 154 5.18 12.47 10.95
N PHE A 155 4.64 11.75 11.95
CA PHE A 155 3.27 11.91 12.41
C PHE A 155 3.15 11.90 13.94
N ASN A 156 4.09 12.53 14.62
CA ASN A 156 4.03 12.81 16.07
C ASN A 156 3.81 11.57 16.96
N ARG A 157 4.34 10.40 16.56
CA ARG A 157 4.14 9.11 17.24
C ARG A 157 2.69 8.61 17.24
N CYS A 158 1.83 9.19 16.41
CA CYS A 158 0.52 8.64 16.11
C CYS A 158 0.65 7.55 15.05
N SER A 159 -0.31 6.61 15.06
CA SER A 159 -0.48 5.71 13.92
C SER A 159 -0.79 6.50 12.66
N LEU A 160 -0.25 6.07 11.52
CA LEU A 160 -0.54 6.67 10.21
C LEU A 160 -2.02 6.54 9.83
N HIS A 161 -2.77 5.62 10.45
CA HIS A 161 -4.22 5.47 10.30
C HIS A 161 -5.04 6.17 11.39
N HIS A 162 -4.42 6.97 12.28
CA HIS A 162 -5.17 7.65 13.33
C HIS A 162 -6.23 8.57 12.71
N ILE A 163 -7.51 8.31 13.02
CA ILE A 163 -8.64 9.12 12.57
C ILE A 163 -8.90 10.21 13.62
N GLY A 164 -8.66 11.46 13.24
CA GLY A 164 -8.88 12.63 14.10
C GLY A 164 -9.42 13.83 13.34
N ASP A 165 -9.28 15.02 13.94
CA ASP A 165 -9.66 16.31 13.36
C ASP A 165 -8.72 16.73 12.22
N THR A 166 -7.44 16.38 12.34
CA THR A 166 -6.43 16.61 11.31
C THR A 166 -6.31 15.38 10.41
N PRO A 167 -6.30 15.54 9.07
CA PRO A 167 -6.12 14.43 8.16
C PRO A 167 -4.78 13.71 8.39
N ASN A 168 -4.81 12.39 8.52
CA ASN A 168 -3.58 11.58 8.56
C ASN A 168 -2.93 11.47 7.16
N PRO A 169 -1.70 10.95 7.05
CA PRO A 169 -0.98 10.89 5.77
C PRO A 169 -1.72 10.14 4.65
N TYR A 170 -2.47 9.07 4.97
CA TYR A 170 -3.31 8.38 3.98
C TYR A 170 -4.43 9.29 3.47
N GLU A 171 -5.13 9.99 4.38
CA GLU A 171 -6.21 10.92 4.01
C GLU A 171 -5.69 12.06 3.14
N GLN A 172 -4.51 12.60 3.47
CA GLN A 172 -3.88 13.66 2.68
C GLN A 172 -3.51 13.16 1.27
N ALA A 173 -2.91 11.97 1.17
CA ALA A 173 -2.56 11.36 -0.11
C ALA A 173 -3.80 11.12 -0.99
N ILE A 174 -4.84 10.47 -0.46
CA ILE A 174 -6.12 10.23 -1.16
C ILE A 174 -6.72 11.56 -1.63
N ALA A 175 -6.73 12.59 -0.77
CA ALA A 175 -7.33 13.89 -1.11
C ALA A 175 -6.56 14.65 -2.20
N ILE A 176 -5.22 14.63 -2.19
CA ILE A 176 -4.41 15.35 -3.18
C ILE A 176 -4.44 14.63 -4.53
N ILE A 177 -4.31 13.29 -4.52
CA ILE A 177 -4.42 12.49 -5.74
C ILE A 177 -5.81 12.64 -6.34
N GLY A 178 -6.85 12.61 -5.50
CA GLY A 178 -8.22 12.79 -5.97
C GLY A 178 -8.49 14.14 -6.61
N LYS A 179 -7.72 15.19 -6.33
CA LYS A 179 -7.84 16.49 -7.01
C LYS A 179 -7.11 16.52 -8.36
N THR A 180 -6.14 15.63 -8.56
CA THR A 180 -5.19 15.69 -9.67
C THR A 180 -5.50 14.61 -10.71
N LEU A 181 -5.68 13.36 -10.27
CA LEU A 181 -5.97 12.22 -11.14
C LEU A 181 -7.45 12.09 -11.54
N SER A 182 -8.39 12.64 -10.77
CA SER A 182 -9.83 12.55 -11.10
C SER A 182 -10.21 13.17 -12.44
N LYS A 183 -9.37 14.07 -12.98
CA LYS A 183 -9.58 14.66 -14.31
C LYS A 183 -9.32 13.67 -15.45
N PHE A 184 -8.59 12.60 -15.17
CA PHE A 184 -8.18 11.58 -16.13
C PHE A 184 -8.98 10.28 -15.96
N ASP A 185 -9.86 10.20 -14.96
CA ASP A 185 -10.71 9.04 -14.72
C ASP A 185 -11.96 9.12 -15.61
N GLU A 186 -12.29 8.04 -16.31
CA GLU A 186 -13.35 8.03 -17.34
C GLU A 186 -14.75 8.19 -16.76
N ASP A 187 -15.04 7.44 -15.69
CA ASP A 187 -16.39 7.24 -15.16
C ASP A 187 -16.56 7.71 -13.71
N ASN A 188 -15.48 8.18 -13.08
CA ASN A 188 -15.41 8.55 -11.67
C ASN A 188 -15.72 7.35 -10.74
N LEU A 189 -15.62 6.12 -11.22
CA LEU A 189 -15.83 4.90 -10.43
C LEU A 189 -14.49 4.30 -10.04
N ILE A 190 -14.19 4.34 -8.74
CA ILE A 190 -12.88 3.96 -8.22
C ILE A 190 -12.99 2.66 -7.40
N PRO A 191 -12.60 1.50 -7.95
CA PRO A 191 -12.37 0.30 -7.18
C PRO A 191 -11.36 0.55 -6.05
N CYS A 192 -11.82 0.42 -4.80
CA CYS A 192 -11.00 0.65 -3.61
C CYS A 192 -10.88 -0.63 -2.78
N PHE A 193 -9.64 -0.98 -2.42
CA PHE A 193 -9.31 -2.19 -1.69
C PHE A 193 -8.39 -1.91 -0.51
N GLY A 194 -8.51 -2.73 0.54
CA GLY A 194 -7.56 -2.78 1.64
C GLY A 194 -6.84 -4.12 1.71
N PHE A 195 -5.62 -4.14 2.24
CA PHE A 195 -4.82 -5.36 2.43
C PHE A 195 -3.96 -5.26 3.69
N GLY A 196 -3.50 -6.38 4.23
CA GLY A 196 -2.61 -6.41 5.40
C GLY A 196 -3.30 -6.36 6.77
N ASP A 197 -4.63 -6.24 6.80
CA ASP A 197 -5.40 -6.35 8.03
C ASP A 197 -5.51 -7.82 8.49
N ALA A 198 -6.05 -8.05 9.68
CA ALA A 198 -6.21 -9.39 10.24
C ALA A 198 -7.12 -10.33 9.42
N SER A 199 -7.97 -9.80 8.54
CA SER A 199 -8.77 -10.63 7.62
C SER A 199 -7.99 -11.08 6.39
N THR A 200 -7.07 -10.26 5.89
CA THR A 200 -6.38 -10.48 4.61
C THR A 200 -4.95 -10.98 4.71
N HIS A 201 -4.22 -10.60 5.77
CA HIS A 201 -2.78 -10.85 5.91
C HIS A 201 -2.01 -10.48 4.63
N ASP A 202 -1.08 -11.33 4.18
CA ASP A 202 -0.31 -11.18 2.94
C ASP A 202 -0.88 -11.98 1.76
N GLN A 203 -2.08 -12.55 1.92
CA GLN A 203 -2.68 -13.44 0.95
C GLN A 203 -3.84 -12.80 0.20
N ASP A 204 -4.61 -11.92 0.84
CA ASP A 204 -5.87 -11.41 0.29
C ASP A 204 -5.95 -9.88 0.22
N VAL A 205 -7.00 -9.40 -0.45
CA VAL A 205 -7.46 -8.01 -0.37
C VAL A 205 -8.94 -8.03 -0.03
N PHE A 206 -9.45 -6.99 0.63
CA PHE A 206 -10.88 -6.80 0.83
C PHE A 206 -11.37 -5.58 0.04
N SER A 207 -12.56 -5.62 -0.52
CA SER A 207 -13.19 -4.47 -1.17
C SER A 207 -13.79 -3.52 -0.13
N PHE A 208 -13.74 -2.21 -0.39
CA PHE A 208 -14.30 -1.21 0.52
C PHE A 208 -15.82 -1.35 0.70
N TYR A 209 -16.52 -1.78 -0.35
CA TYR A 209 -17.95 -2.07 -0.34
C TYR A 209 -18.23 -3.54 -0.65
N PRO A 210 -19.34 -4.11 -0.12
CA PRO A 210 -19.82 -5.43 -0.51
C PRO A 210 -20.11 -5.50 -2.02
N ASN A 211 -20.04 -6.71 -2.57
CA ASN A 211 -20.31 -6.98 -3.99
C ASN A 211 -19.43 -6.16 -4.95
N GLU A 212 -18.21 -5.82 -4.53
CA GLU A 212 -17.21 -5.17 -5.40
C GLU A 212 -17.67 -3.82 -5.97
N ARG A 213 -18.61 -3.14 -5.30
CA ARG A 213 -19.04 -1.80 -5.69
C ARG A 213 -17.85 -0.82 -5.60
N ALA A 214 -17.56 -0.15 -6.71
CA ALA A 214 -16.62 0.96 -6.78
C ALA A 214 -17.14 2.20 -6.02
N CYS A 215 -16.22 3.03 -5.53
CA CYS A 215 -16.52 4.32 -4.94
C CYS A 215 -16.85 5.35 -6.02
N ASP A 216 -17.83 6.21 -5.78
CA ASP A 216 -18.15 7.40 -6.58
C ASP A 216 -17.15 8.51 -6.25
N GLY A 217 -16.02 8.46 -6.95
CA GLY A 217 -14.90 9.37 -6.83
C GLY A 217 -14.11 9.25 -5.53
N PHE A 218 -13.04 10.04 -5.46
CA PHE A 218 -12.15 10.07 -4.30
C PHE A 218 -12.80 10.63 -3.03
N ALA A 219 -13.87 11.41 -3.17
CA ALA A 219 -14.63 11.92 -2.04
C ALA A 219 -15.35 10.78 -1.29
N GLU A 220 -15.98 9.85 -2.01
CA GLU A 220 -16.55 8.64 -1.40
C GLU A 220 -15.45 7.70 -0.91
N ALA A 221 -14.36 7.52 -1.65
CA ALA A 221 -13.23 6.70 -1.21
C ALA A 221 -12.63 7.17 0.12
N LEU A 222 -12.43 8.49 0.29
CA LEU A 222 -11.93 9.09 1.53
C LEU A 222 -12.93 8.93 2.69
N SER A 223 -14.22 9.17 2.42
CA SER A 223 -15.27 9.01 3.43
C SER A 223 -15.34 7.55 3.90
N ARG A 224 -15.30 6.61 2.95
CA ARG A 224 -15.35 5.19 3.22
C ARG A 224 -14.10 4.69 3.96
N TYR A 225 -12.91 5.21 3.60
CA TYR A 225 -11.68 4.96 4.35
C TYR A 225 -11.84 5.34 5.84
N ARG A 226 -12.38 6.53 6.15
CA ARG A 226 -12.62 6.97 7.54
C ARG A 226 -13.62 6.07 8.27
N GLU A 227 -14.61 5.51 7.58
CA GLU A 227 -15.60 4.60 8.16
C GLU A 227 -15.02 3.23 8.50
N ILE A 228 -14.24 2.63 7.60
CA ILE A 228 -13.73 1.26 7.79
C ILE A 228 -12.56 1.22 8.76
N THR A 229 -11.68 2.23 8.74
CA THR A 229 -10.39 2.21 9.45
C THR A 229 -10.54 1.91 10.95
N PRO A 230 -11.47 2.51 11.71
CA PRO A 230 -11.66 2.22 13.13
C PRO A 230 -12.11 0.78 13.45
N HIS A 231 -12.63 0.05 12.47
CA HIS A 231 -13.12 -1.32 12.63
C HIS A 231 -12.10 -2.38 12.22
N LEU A 232 -11.00 -1.96 11.59
CA LEU A 232 -9.93 -2.85 11.18
C LEU A 232 -9.05 -3.23 12.37
N ARG A 233 -8.64 -4.49 12.40
CA ARG A 233 -7.59 -4.95 13.28
C ARG A 233 -6.34 -5.09 12.42
N LEU A 234 -5.38 -4.20 12.59
CA LEU A 234 -4.10 -4.32 11.91
C LEU A 234 -3.46 -5.66 12.31
N ALA A 235 -3.07 -6.48 11.34
CA ALA A 235 -2.65 -7.85 11.61
C ALA A 235 -1.43 -7.88 12.55
N GLY A 236 -1.54 -8.61 13.66
CA GLY A 236 -0.56 -8.59 14.76
C GLY A 236 0.88 -8.95 14.38
N THR A 237 1.07 -9.68 13.28
CA THR A 237 2.32 -10.26 12.77
C THR A 237 2.19 -10.66 11.28
N GLY A 238 1.35 -9.96 10.50
CA GLY A 238 1.20 -10.25 9.07
C GLY A 238 2.39 -9.67 8.30
N PRO A 239 3.03 -10.43 7.39
CA PRO A 239 4.05 -9.83 6.55
C PRO A 239 3.39 -8.92 5.50
N THR A 240 4.07 -7.87 5.06
CA THR A 240 3.54 -6.94 4.04
C THR A 240 3.97 -7.43 2.67
N SER A 241 3.00 -7.61 1.77
CA SER A 241 3.19 -8.01 0.38
C SER A 241 2.23 -7.20 -0.49
N PHE A 242 2.71 -6.64 -1.61
CA PHE A 242 1.84 -5.96 -2.57
C PHE A 242 1.31 -6.90 -3.65
N ALA A 243 1.75 -8.16 -3.67
CA ALA A 243 1.28 -9.14 -4.65
C ALA A 243 -0.26 -9.24 -4.67
N PRO A 244 -0.99 -9.33 -3.54
CA PRO A 244 -2.44 -9.43 -3.56
C PRO A 244 -3.15 -8.28 -4.28
N ILE A 245 -2.70 -7.04 -4.06
CA ILE A 245 -3.32 -5.86 -4.66
C ILE A 245 -2.95 -5.70 -6.13
N ILE A 246 -1.71 -6.03 -6.51
CA ILE A 246 -1.27 -6.02 -7.91
C ILE A 246 -2.02 -7.11 -8.71
N GLU A 247 -2.20 -8.30 -8.14
CA GLU A 247 -2.99 -9.37 -8.74
C GLU A 247 -4.48 -9.02 -8.91
N MET A 248 -5.04 -8.29 -7.93
CA MET A 248 -6.39 -7.75 -8.05
C MET A 248 -6.49 -6.77 -9.21
N ALA A 249 -5.54 -5.85 -9.33
CA ALA A 249 -5.51 -4.90 -10.43
C ALA A 249 -5.38 -5.58 -11.80
N MET A 250 -4.52 -6.59 -11.93
CA MET A 250 -4.43 -7.41 -13.16
C MET A 250 -5.78 -8.04 -13.52
N THR A 251 -6.53 -8.52 -12.52
CA THR A 251 -7.86 -9.12 -12.73
C THR A 251 -8.87 -8.08 -13.23
N ILE A 252 -8.86 -6.87 -12.67
CA ILE A 252 -9.70 -5.75 -13.13
C ILE A 252 -9.35 -5.35 -14.56
N VAL A 253 -8.06 -5.25 -14.90
CA VAL A 253 -7.60 -4.93 -16.26
C VAL A 253 -8.06 -6.00 -17.26
N GLU A 254 -7.97 -7.29 -16.92
CA GLU A 254 -8.48 -8.35 -17.80
C GLU A 254 -10.00 -8.29 -17.98
N ASN A 255 -10.74 -8.05 -16.90
CA ASN A 255 -12.20 -7.98 -16.90
C ASN A 255 -12.72 -6.79 -17.73
N SER A 256 -12.03 -5.64 -17.68
CA SER A 256 -12.32 -4.46 -18.52
C SER A 256 -12.04 -4.67 -20.01
N GLY A 257 -11.46 -5.82 -20.40
CA GLY A 257 -11.08 -6.10 -21.79
C GLY A 257 -9.72 -5.52 -22.17
N GLY A 258 -8.85 -5.24 -21.20
CA GLY A 258 -7.52 -4.67 -21.42
C GLY A 258 -7.56 -3.15 -21.58
N GLN A 259 -8.46 -2.45 -20.90
CA GLN A 259 -8.39 -0.98 -20.80
C GLN A 259 -7.20 -0.56 -19.94
N TYR A 260 -6.66 0.63 -20.19
CA TYR A 260 -5.55 1.16 -19.41
C TYR A 260 -6.00 1.51 -17.99
N HIS A 261 -5.24 1.04 -17.00
CA HIS A 261 -5.49 1.33 -15.60
C HIS A 261 -4.22 1.85 -14.91
N VAL A 262 -4.43 2.70 -13.91
CA VAL A 262 -3.39 3.12 -12.96
C VAL A 262 -3.78 2.60 -11.58
N LEU A 263 -2.97 1.70 -11.03
CA LEU A 263 -3.06 1.23 -9.66
C LEU A 263 -2.29 2.17 -8.75
N LEU A 264 -3.00 2.86 -7.86
CA LEU A 264 -2.45 3.61 -6.75
C LEU A 264 -2.36 2.73 -5.50
N ILE A 265 -1.15 2.50 -5.00
CA ILE A 265 -0.92 1.85 -3.70
C ILE A 265 -0.46 2.92 -2.72
N ILE A 266 -1.14 3.09 -1.59
CA ILE A 266 -0.70 3.95 -0.49
C ILE A 266 -0.23 3.04 0.63
N ALA A 267 1.04 3.16 1.03
CA ALA A 267 1.67 2.25 1.99
C ALA A 267 2.80 2.92 2.78
N ASP A 268 3.21 2.29 3.88
CA ASP A 268 4.30 2.77 4.74
C ASP A 268 5.70 2.22 4.39
N GLY A 269 5.78 1.45 3.32
CA GLY A 269 7.02 0.94 2.73
C GLY A 269 7.62 -0.28 3.45
N GLN A 270 6.95 -0.83 4.47
CA GLN A 270 7.48 -1.95 5.25
C GLN A 270 7.17 -3.32 4.63
N VAL A 271 7.61 -3.59 3.39
CA VAL A 271 7.58 -4.95 2.83
C VAL A 271 8.44 -5.88 3.71
N THR A 272 7.87 -7.00 4.15
CA THR A 272 8.51 -7.81 5.19
C THR A 272 9.78 -8.47 4.69
N ARG A 273 10.90 -8.12 5.32
CA ARG A 273 12.18 -8.83 5.19
C ARG A 273 12.20 -10.02 6.15
N SER A 274 12.63 -11.17 5.67
CA SER A 274 12.93 -12.28 6.57
C SER A 274 14.16 -11.94 7.42
N VAL A 275 14.15 -12.32 8.69
CA VAL A 275 15.34 -12.24 9.56
C VAL A 275 16.46 -13.18 9.09
N ASP A 276 16.11 -14.20 8.31
CA ASP A 276 17.03 -15.19 7.74
C ASP A 276 17.52 -14.86 6.32
N THR A 277 17.17 -13.68 5.78
CA THR A 277 17.66 -13.29 4.45
C THR A 277 19.11 -12.85 4.52
N GLU A 278 20.01 -13.63 3.91
CA GLU A 278 21.38 -13.22 3.66
C GLU A 278 21.42 -11.87 2.92
N LEU A 279 22.44 -11.04 3.19
CA LEU A 279 22.64 -9.75 2.52
C LEU A 279 22.56 -9.92 0.99
N GLY A 280 21.52 -9.36 0.39
CA GLY A 280 21.30 -9.35 -1.06
C GLY A 280 20.25 -10.33 -1.61
N ASN A 281 19.62 -11.14 -0.76
CA ASN A 281 18.49 -12.00 -1.17
C ASN A 281 17.14 -11.40 -0.75
N PHE A 282 16.11 -11.66 -1.56
CA PHE A 282 14.73 -11.26 -1.27
C PHE A 282 14.03 -12.26 -0.33
N SER A 283 13.21 -11.75 0.58
CA SER A 283 12.25 -12.54 1.35
C SER A 283 11.20 -13.17 0.45
N SER A 284 10.41 -14.10 0.99
CA SER A 284 9.30 -14.69 0.22
C SER A 284 8.25 -13.66 -0.23
N GLN A 285 8.03 -12.60 0.56
CA GLN A 285 7.06 -11.54 0.25
C GLN A 285 7.62 -10.51 -0.72
N GLU A 286 8.89 -10.16 -0.59
CA GLU A 286 9.60 -9.31 -1.55
C GLU A 286 9.59 -10.00 -2.92
N ARG A 287 9.92 -11.29 -2.98
CA ARG A 287 9.92 -12.06 -4.24
C ARG A 287 8.52 -12.15 -4.86
N LYS A 288 7.48 -12.44 -4.08
CA LYS A 288 6.10 -12.44 -4.59
C LYS A 288 5.69 -11.07 -5.14
N THR A 289 6.10 -9.99 -4.48
CA THR A 289 5.83 -8.63 -4.93
C THR A 289 6.54 -8.33 -6.26
N VAL A 290 7.83 -8.66 -6.37
CA VAL A 290 8.60 -8.52 -7.61
C VAL A 290 7.99 -9.35 -8.74
N ASP A 291 7.66 -10.62 -8.48
CA ASP A 291 7.04 -11.51 -9.47
C ASP A 291 5.68 -10.96 -9.95
N ALA A 292 4.90 -10.36 -9.04
CA ALA A 292 3.64 -9.71 -9.39
C ALA A 292 3.83 -8.44 -10.24
N ILE A 293 4.83 -7.60 -9.93
CA ILE A 293 5.16 -6.40 -10.72
C ILE A 293 5.61 -6.80 -12.14
N VAL A 294 6.49 -7.80 -12.25
CA VAL A 294 6.95 -8.35 -13.54
C VAL A 294 5.75 -8.86 -14.34
N LYS A 295 4.87 -9.66 -13.73
CA LYS A 295 3.67 -10.16 -14.41
C LYS A 295 2.71 -9.03 -14.80
N ALA A 296 2.57 -8.00 -13.97
CA ALA A 296 1.73 -6.85 -14.26
C ALA A 296 2.21 -6.05 -15.49
N SER A 297 3.51 -6.10 -15.83
CA SER A 297 4.05 -5.45 -17.03
C SER A 297 3.58 -6.05 -18.36
N ASP A 298 2.90 -7.22 -18.32
CA ASP A 298 2.25 -7.80 -19.50
C ASP A 298 0.83 -7.23 -19.73
N PHE A 299 0.32 -6.42 -18.81
CA PHE A 299 -0.99 -5.77 -18.86
C PHE A 299 -0.83 -4.27 -19.13
N PRO A 300 -1.85 -3.59 -19.69
CA PRO A 300 -1.90 -2.14 -19.76
C PRO A 300 -2.17 -1.53 -18.37
N LEU A 301 -1.23 -1.73 -17.45
CA LEU A 301 -1.33 -1.39 -16.04
C LEU A 301 -0.05 -0.66 -15.58
N SER A 302 -0.24 0.55 -15.09
CA SER A 302 0.79 1.33 -14.39
C SER A 302 0.56 1.27 -12.88
N ILE A 303 1.63 1.22 -12.10
CA ILE A 303 1.58 1.14 -10.64
C ILE A 303 2.28 2.37 -10.07
N ILE A 304 1.58 3.13 -9.23
CA ILE A 304 2.14 4.23 -8.45
C ILE A 304 2.11 3.83 -6.98
N LEU A 305 3.27 3.72 -6.35
CA LEU A 305 3.40 3.52 -4.92
C LEU A 305 3.67 4.84 -4.22
N VAL A 306 2.72 5.27 -3.39
CA VAL A 306 2.80 6.46 -2.56
C VAL A 306 3.23 6.10 -1.15
N GLY A 307 4.47 6.41 -0.84
CA GLY A 307 5.10 6.16 0.46
C GLY A 307 4.72 7.19 1.51
N VAL A 308 3.95 6.79 2.51
CA VAL A 308 3.59 7.60 3.68
C VAL A 308 4.32 7.15 4.95
N GLY A 309 4.59 8.06 5.88
CA GLY A 309 5.34 7.75 7.10
C GLY A 309 6.86 7.84 6.99
N ASP A 310 7.55 7.18 7.91
CA ASP A 310 8.98 7.34 8.17
C ASP A 310 9.90 6.51 7.24
N GLY A 311 9.36 5.53 6.51
CA GLY A 311 10.16 4.54 5.77
C GLY A 311 10.83 3.50 6.70
N PRO A 312 11.96 2.88 6.29
CA PRO A 312 12.84 3.24 5.17
C PRO A 312 12.25 2.95 3.77
N TRP A 313 12.77 3.65 2.76
CA TRP A 313 12.26 3.61 1.38
C TRP A 313 13.21 2.96 0.37
N ASP A 314 14.33 2.40 0.82
CA ASP A 314 15.39 1.90 -0.08
C ASP A 314 14.89 0.81 -1.02
N MET A 315 14.07 -0.11 -0.53
CA MET A 315 13.48 -1.18 -1.35
C MET A 315 12.49 -0.63 -2.38
N MET A 316 11.73 0.40 -2.02
CA MET A 316 10.74 0.98 -2.94
C MET A 316 11.43 1.70 -4.09
N LYS A 317 12.59 2.34 -3.81
CA LYS A 317 13.48 2.90 -4.84
C LYS A 317 14.15 1.82 -5.69
N GLU A 318 14.44 0.67 -5.11
CA GLU A 318 14.96 -0.48 -5.88
C GLU A 318 13.91 -1.03 -6.84
N PHE A 319 12.64 -1.08 -6.44
CA PHE A 319 11.54 -1.51 -7.30
C PHE A 319 11.23 -0.54 -8.44
N ASP A 320 11.45 0.75 -8.24
CA ASP A 320 11.35 1.82 -9.24
C ASP A 320 12.31 1.54 -10.42
N ASP A 321 13.60 1.39 -10.10
CA ASP A 321 14.68 1.43 -11.09
C ASP A 321 15.21 0.07 -11.55
N ASN A 322 15.10 -0.96 -10.70
CA ASN A 322 15.95 -2.16 -10.79
C ASN A 322 15.18 -3.48 -10.73
N ILE A 323 13.98 -3.56 -11.32
CA ILE A 323 13.28 -4.84 -11.52
C ILE A 323 13.69 -5.47 -12.85
N PRO A 324 14.51 -6.54 -12.86
CA PRO A 324 14.85 -7.25 -14.08
C PRO A 324 13.64 -8.02 -14.63
N ALA A 325 13.60 -8.23 -15.95
CA ALA A 325 12.62 -9.05 -16.67
C ALA A 325 11.19 -8.49 -16.84
N ARG A 326 10.88 -7.29 -16.34
CA ARG A 326 9.63 -6.60 -16.73
C ARG A 326 9.64 -6.23 -18.22
N SER A 327 8.48 -6.31 -18.86
CA SER A 327 8.27 -5.95 -20.26
C SER A 327 8.57 -4.47 -20.46
N PHE A 328 8.00 -3.59 -19.65
CA PHE A 328 8.31 -2.16 -19.58
C PHE A 328 8.36 -1.71 -18.12
N ASP A 329 8.95 -0.55 -17.87
CA ASP A 329 8.93 0.11 -16.57
C ASP A 329 7.50 0.52 -16.20
N ASN A 330 6.85 -0.23 -15.31
CA ASN A 330 5.44 -0.05 -14.96
C ASN A 330 5.23 0.34 -13.49
N PHE A 331 6.28 0.76 -12.78
CA PHE A 331 6.23 1.00 -11.34
C PHE A 331 6.94 2.31 -11.00
N GLN A 332 6.20 3.27 -10.45
CA GLN A 332 6.69 4.55 -9.94
C GLN A 332 6.60 4.60 -8.42
N PHE A 333 7.71 4.92 -7.73
CA PHE A 333 7.69 5.25 -6.30
C PHE A 333 7.66 6.77 -6.04
N VAL A 334 6.83 7.21 -5.10
CA VAL A 334 6.74 8.61 -4.66
C VAL A 334 6.81 8.70 -3.14
N ASN A 335 7.85 9.37 -2.62
CA ASN A 335 7.98 9.65 -1.19
C ASN A 335 7.11 10.84 -0.77
N PHE A 336 5.85 10.57 -0.40
CA PHE A 336 4.88 11.58 -0.01
C PHE A 336 5.33 12.37 1.22
N THR A 337 5.81 11.68 2.26
CA THR A 337 6.26 12.32 3.50
C THR A 337 7.39 13.31 3.23
N GLU A 338 8.36 12.94 2.40
CA GLU A 338 9.48 13.83 2.07
C GLU A 338 9.00 15.11 1.36
N ILE A 339 8.11 14.99 0.38
CA ILE A 339 7.54 16.16 -0.31
C ILE A 339 6.74 17.04 0.66
N MET A 340 5.91 16.42 1.51
CA MET A 340 5.09 17.15 2.48
C MET A 340 5.90 17.79 3.61
N SER A 341 7.12 17.32 3.87
CA SER A 341 8.02 17.89 4.88
C SER A 341 8.73 19.18 4.42
N LYS A 342 8.77 19.46 3.11
CA LYS A 342 9.46 20.63 2.55
C LYS A 342 8.91 21.95 3.13
N ASN A 343 9.78 22.93 3.34
CA ASN A 343 9.37 24.26 3.82
C ASN A 343 8.91 25.18 2.67
N ILE A 344 7.82 24.79 2.01
CA ILE A 344 7.19 25.52 0.91
C ILE A 344 5.66 25.59 1.12
N SER A 345 4.95 26.39 0.32
CA SER A 345 3.48 26.52 0.44
C SER A 345 2.76 25.21 0.13
N GLN A 346 1.60 24.99 0.77
CA GLN A 346 0.81 23.75 0.58
C GLN A 346 0.48 23.49 -0.88
N THR A 347 0.04 24.51 -1.62
CA THR A 347 -0.24 24.38 -3.05
C THR A 347 0.96 23.86 -3.85
N ARG A 348 2.18 24.31 -3.52
CA ARG A 348 3.38 23.82 -4.19
C ARG A 348 3.71 22.38 -3.82
N LYS A 349 3.48 21.97 -2.56
CA LYS A 349 3.62 20.56 -2.15
C LYS A 349 2.66 19.66 -2.91
N ASP A 350 1.40 20.08 -3.00
CA ASP A 350 0.36 19.35 -3.73
C ASP A 350 0.74 19.19 -5.21
N THR A 351 1.25 20.25 -5.84
CA THR A 351 1.74 20.22 -7.23
C THR A 351 2.98 19.35 -7.39
N GLU A 352 3.98 19.46 -6.51
CA GLU A 352 5.19 18.63 -6.57
C GLU A 352 4.85 17.14 -6.40
N PHE A 353 3.94 16.82 -5.49
CA PHE A 353 3.48 15.44 -5.28
C PHE A 353 2.74 14.89 -6.50
N ALA A 354 1.80 15.65 -7.04
CA ALA A 354 1.05 15.24 -8.23
C ALA A 354 1.96 15.06 -9.46
N LEU A 355 2.95 15.96 -9.62
CA LEU A 355 3.94 15.85 -10.69
C LEU A 355 4.80 14.59 -10.53
N ALA A 356 5.27 14.32 -9.31
CA ALA A 356 6.06 13.11 -9.04
C ALA A 356 5.26 11.82 -9.29
N ALA A 357 3.97 11.79 -8.92
CA ALA A 357 3.11 10.63 -9.17
C ALA A 357 2.82 10.38 -10.65
N LEU A 358 2.79 11.44 -11.46
CA LEU A 358 2.46 11.37 -12.88
C LEU A 358 3.67 11.28 -13.81
N MET A 359 4.89 11.34 -13.26
CA MET A 359 6.11 11.55 -14.04
C MET A 359 6.31 10.50 -15.14
N GLU A 360 6.04 9.23 -14.84
CA GLU A 360 6.26 8.13 -15.77
C GLU A 360 5.04 7.77 -16.61
N ILE A 361 3.83 8.15 -16.18
CA ILE A 361 2.55 7.71 -16.77
C ILE A 361 2.48 7.95 -18.29
N PRO A 362 2.91 9.10 -18.86
CA PRO A 362 2.89 9.29 -20.30
C PRO A 362 3.74 8.27 -21.07
N SER A 363 4.94 7.98 -20.57
CA SER A 363 5.87 7.02 -21.17
C SER A 363 5.39 5.58 -21.00
N GLN A 364 4.84 5.25 -19.84
CA GLN A 364 4.23 3.96 -19.53
C GLN A 364 3.04 3.69 -20.45
N TYR A 365 2.13 4.65 -20.60
CA TYR A 365 1.00 4.53 -21.51
C TYR A 365 1.44 4.27 -22.95
N LYS A 366 2.42 5.03 -23.46
CA LYS A 366 3.01 4.77 -24.80
C LYS A 366 3.59 3.36 -24.92
N ALA A 367 4.29 2.87 -23.90
CA ALA A 367 4.82 1.51 -23.91
C ALA A 367 3.70 0.47 -24.07
N THR A 368 2.56 0.64 -23.40
CA THR A 368 1.41 -0.28 -23.53
C THR A 368 0.78 -0.27 -24.92
N LEU A 369 0.78 0.89 -25.61
CA LEU A 369 0.36 1.01 -27.01
C LEU A 369 1.33 0.27 -27.94
N GLU A 370 2.64 0.46 -27.76
CA GLU A 370 3.67 -0.14 -28.60
C GLU A 370 3.78 -1.66 -28.42
N LEU A 371 3.56 -2.16 -27.20
CA LEU A 371 3.48 -3.59 -26.90
C LEU A 371 2.22 -4.26 -27.47
N GLY A 372 1.22 -3.46 -27.87
CA GLY A 372 -0.06 -3.95 -28.35
C GLY A 372 -0.86 -4.68 -27.27
N SER A 373 -0.65 -4.32 -25.99
CA SER A 373 -1.37 -4.87 -24.85
C SER A 373 -2.71 -4.17 -24.60
N LEU A 374 -2.87 -2.93 -25.09
CA LEU A 374 -4.10 -2.17 -24.94
C LEU A 374 -5.25 -2.77 -25.78
N GLY A 375 -6.40 -2.97 -25.14
CA GLY A 375 -7.63 -3.50 -25.76
C GLY A 375 -7.58 -4.98 -26.14
N GLN A 376 -6.61 -5.76 -25.60
CA GLN A 376 -6.48 -7.19 -25.86
C GLN A 376 -6.35 -8.00 -24.57
N ARG A 377 -7.08 -9.12 -24.47
CA ARG A 377 -6.90 -10.12 -23.41
C ARG A 377 -5.76 -11.08 -23.75
N ARG A 378 -4.52 -10.58 -23.72
CA ARG A 378 -3.32 -11.37 -24.04
C ARG A 378 -2.78 -12.15 -22.84
N ALA A 379 -2.71 -11.48 -21.70
CA ALA A 379 -2.17 -12.06 -20.48
C ALA A 379 -3.31 -12.61 -19.60
N LYS A 380 -3.04 -13.75 -18.94
CA LYS A 380 -4.01 -14.41 -18.06
C LYS A 380 -3.78 -13.95 -16.61
N SER A 381 -4.75 -13.24 -16.04
CA SER A 381 -4.71 -12.84 -14.64
C SER A 381 -4.89 -14.07 -13.72
N PRO A 382 -4.60 -13.94 -12.41
CA PRO A 382 -4.90 -14.97 -11.44
C PRO A 382 -6.40 -15.16 -11.14
N GLU A 383 -7.30 -14.39 -11.77
CA GLU A 383 -8.75 -14.40 -11.50
C GLU A 383 -9.07 -14.19 -10.01
N ARG A 384 -8.42 -13.20 -9.39
CA ARG A 384 -8.52 -12.94 -7.95
C ARG A 384 -9.89 -12.37 -7.58
N VAL A 385 -10.45 -12.83 -6.46
CA VAL A 385 -11.74 -12.35 -5.91
C VAL A 385 -11.46 -11.66 -4.57
N PRO A 386 -11.93 -10.42 -4.35
CA PRO A 386 -11.73 -9.73 -3.08
C PRO A 386 -12.62 -10.32 -1.97
N LEU A 387 -12.14 -10.25 -0.73
CA LEU A 387 -12.97 -10.47 0.44
C LEU A 387 -13.97 -9.31 0.62
N PRO A 388 -15.14 -9.54 1.24
CA PRO A 388 -16.02 -8.46 1.63
C PRO A 388 -15.36 -7.56 2.69
N PRO A 389 -15.81 -6.30 2.86
CA PRO A 389 -15.25 -5.42 3.88
C PRO A 389 -15.44 -6.05 5.27
N PRO A 390 -14.39 -6.07 6.12
CA PRO A 390 -14.48 -6.57 7.48
C PRO A 390 -15.36 -5.62 8.31
N THR A 391 -16.66 -5.93 8.39
CA THR A 391 -17.60 -5.20 9.25
C THR A 391 -17.46 -5.70 10.68
N GLY A 392 -17.36 -4.79 11.65
CA GLY A 392 -17.09 -5.07 13.07
C GLY A 392 -18.18 -5.83 13.84
N THR A 393 -19.01 -6.63 13.17
CA THR A 393 -19.95 -7.57 13.80
C THR A 393 -19.52 -9.01 13.53
N TYR A 394 -18.55 -9.47 14.32
CA TYR A 394 -18.27 -10.90 14.46
C TYR A 394 -19.34 -11.57 15.36
N SER A 395 -20.61 -11.44 14.99
CA SER A 395 -21.65 -12.34 15.51
C SER A 395 -21.76 -13.49 14.53
N ALA A 396 -21.24 -14.64 14.93
CA ALA A 396 -21.48 -15.90 14.27
C ALA A 396 -22.99 -16.10 14.07
N SER A 397 -23.41 -16.08 12.82
CA SER A 397 -24.64 -16.70 12.37
C SER A 397 -24.37 -17.19 10.95
N SER A 398 -24.06 -18.48 10.87
CA SER A 398 -24.04 -19.26 9.64
C SER A 398 -25.41 -19.18 8.96
N THR A 399 -25.61 -18.22 8.07
CA THR A 399 -26.63 -18.31 7.04
C THR A 399 -26.04 -19.05 5.86
N GLY A 400 -26.36 -20.34 5.78
CA GLY A 400 -25.98 -21.22 4.68
C GLY A 400 -26.51 -20.68 3.35
N TYR A 401 -25.62 -20.49 2.40
CA TYR A 401 -25.99 -20.44 0.99
C TYR A 401 -26.51 -21.81 0.59
N SER A 402 -27.80 -21.87 0.28
CA SER A 402 -28.47 -23.05 -0.24
C SER A 402 -28.10 -23.21 -1.72
N SER A 403 -27.18 -24.13 -2.02
CA SER A 403 -26.91 -24.54 -3.40
C SER A 403 -27.98 -25.54 -3.85
N HIS A 404 -28.86 -25.10 -4.74
CA HIS A 404 -29.80 -25.97 -5.45
C HIS A 404 -29.05 -27.09 -6.18
N SER A 405 -29.21 -28.33 -5.71
CA SER A 405 -28.71 -29.53 -6.38
C SER A 405 -29.86 -30.18 -7.14
N THR A 406 -29.72 -30.27 -8.46
CA THR A 406 -30.60 -31.01 -9.35
C THR A 406 -30.45 -32.52 -9.14
N SER A 407 -31.59 -33.19 -9.22
CA SER A 407 -31.84 -34.61 -9.04
C SER A 407 -31.09 -35.50 -10.04
N PHE A 408 -30.33 -36.50 -9.56
CA PHE A 408 -30.16 -37.78 -10.25
C PHE A 408 -29.99 -38.94 -9.26
N GLN A 409 -30.50 -40.09 -9.68
CA GLN A 409 -31.02 -41.21 -8.89
C GLN A 409 -29.96 -42.00 -8.10
N ARG A 410 -30.29 -42.32 -6.83
CA ARG A 410 -29.59 -43.29 -5.98
C ARG A 410 -30.08 -44.69 -6.33
N ARG A 411 -29.18 -45.59 -6.74
CA ARG A 411 -29.40 -47.05 -6.69
C ARG A 411 -28.79 -47.58 -5.40
N GLU A 412 -29.59 -48.33 -4.66
CA GLU A 412 -29.26 -48.99 -3.41
C GLU A 412 -28.44 -50.27 -3.63
N THR A 413 -27.44 -50.50 -2.79
CA THR A 413 -27.03 -51.86 -2.37
C THR A 413 -26.57 -51.81 -0.91
N SER A 414 -27.03 -52.79 -0.13
CA SER A 414 -26.94 -52.94 1.32
C SER A 414 -25.52 -53.18 1.88
N PRO A 415 -25.33 -53.06 3.23
CA PRO A 415 -24.04 -52.89 3.89
C PRO A 415 -23.39 -54.21 4.36
N GLN A 416 -22.06 -54.27 4.32
CA GLN A 416 -21.28 -55.23 5.12
C GLN A 416 -20.35 -54.51 6.09
N ALA A 417 -20.35 -55.03 7.32
CA ALA A 417 -19.72 -54.52 8.51
C ALA A 417 -18.19 -54.69 8.50
N TYR A 418 -17.45 -53.65 8.87
CA TYR A 418 -16.11 -53.76 9.45
C TYR A 418 -15.91 -52.72 10.56
N LYS A 419 -15.26 -53.16 11.64
CA LYS A 419 -15.08 -52.49 12.95
C LYS A 419 -14.23 -51.20 12.84
N PRO A 420 -14.45 -50.20 13.71
CA PRO A 420 -13.67 -48.96 13.71
C PRO A 420 -12.34 -49.10 14.47
N THR A 421 -11.24 -48.77 13.81
CA THR A 421 -9.94 -48.43 14.42
C THR A 421 -9.71 -46.92 14.32
N PRO A 422 -9.24 -46.24 15.38
CA PRO A 422 -8.97 -44.81 15.32
C PRO A 422 -7.63 -44.54 14.59
N SER A 423 -7.69 -43.93 13.41
CA SER A 423 -6.50 -43.41 12.71
C SER A 423 -6.32 -41.93 12.98
N THR A 424 -5.25 -41.63 13.68
CA THR A 424 -4.65 -40.32 13.93
C THR A 424 -4.15 -39.72 12.60
N ALA A 425 -4.48 -38.45 12.32
CA ALA A 425 -3.89 -37.68 11.23
C ALA A 425 -2.43 -37.26 11.57
N PRO A 426 -1.52 -37.14 10.60
CA PRO A 426 -0.12 -36.82 10.84
C PRO A 426 0.09 -35.31 11.10
N PRO A 427 1.09 -34.91 11.92
CA PRO A 427 1.42 -33.51 12.13
C PRO A 427 2.24 -32.95 10.97
N THR A 428 1.92 -31.71 10.59
CA THR A 428 2.70 -30.89 9.65
C THR A 428 3.99 -30.42 10.31
N HIS A 429 5.10 -30.60 9.61
CA HIS A 429 6.44 -30.19 10.03
C HIS A 429 6.58 -28.66 10.00
N GLY A 430 6.75 -28.06 11.19
CA GLY A 430 7.21 -26.67 11.38
C GLY A 430 8.53 -26.67 12.18
N SER A 431 9.42 -25.76 11.85
CA SER A 431 10.81 -25.63 12.30
C SER A 431 11.01 -25.74 13.83
N SER A 432 12.14 -26.34 14.20
CA SER A 432 12.32 -27.14 15.41
C SER A 432 12.84 -26.42 16.66
N PHE A 433 12.58 -25.13 16.86
CA PHE A 433 12.94 -24.44 18.12
C PHE A 433 11.82 -23.61 18.77
N ASP A 434 10.93 -22.99 17.98
CA ASP A 434 9.81 -22.20 18.53
C ASP A 434 8.65 -23.03 19.09
N ASN A 435 8.62 -24.33 18.77
CA ASN A 435 7.56 -25.21 19.24
C ASN A 435 7.74 -25.72 20.68
N GLN A 436 8.86 -25.43 21.35
CA GLN A 436 9.16 -25.99 22.67
C GLN A 436 8.97 -25.03 23.84
N VAL A 437 8.86 -23.72 23.61
CA VAL A 437 8.76 -22.71 24.68
C VAL A 437 7.33 -22.19 24.90
N CYS A 438 7.00 -21.85 26.13
CA CYS A 438 5.67 -21.42 26.54
C CYS A 438 5.26 -20.12 25.83
N PRO A 439 4.07 -20.04 25.23
CA PRO A 439 3.62 -18.86 24.48
C PRO A 439 3.31 -17.62 25.37
N ILE A 440 3.44 -17.74 26.69
CA ILE A 440 3.17 -16.65 27.64
C ILE A 440 4.47 -16.00 28.11
N CYS A 441 5.41 -16.80 28.61
CA CYS A 441 6.70 -16.28 29.10
C CYS A 441 7.82 -16.34 28.05
N LEU A 442 7.61 -17.07 26.94
CA LEU A 442 8.59 -17.28 25.87
C LEU A 442 9.95 -17.82 26.35
N THR A 443 10.00 -18.36 27.56
CA THR A 443 11.24 -18.72 28.25
C THR A 443 11.21 -20.18 28.71
N ASN A 444 10.14 -20.58 29.42
CA ASN A 444 10.04 -21.92 30.00
C ASN A 444 9.51 -22.94 28.98
N PRO A 445 9.89 -24.22 29.06
CA PRO A 445 9.38 -25.25 28.16
C PRO A 445 7.88 -25.51 28.37
N LYS A 446 7.20 -26.03 27.34
CA LYS A 446 5.79 -26.43 27.39
C LYS A 446 5.61 -27.75 28.16
N ASP A 447 5.46 -27.69 29.48
CA ASP A 447 5.27 -28.85 30.37
C ASP A 447 3.84 -28.96 30.95
N MET A 448 2.86 -28.21 30.41
CA MET A 448 1.45 -28.29 30.77
C MET A 448 0.53 -28.23 29.54
N ALA A 449 -0.42 -29.16 29.44
CA ALA A 449 -1.47 -29.18 28.42
C ALA A 449 -2.86 -28.91 29.02
N PHE A 450 -3.70 -28.21 28.28
CA PHE A 450 -5.11 -28.00 28.60
C PHE A 450 -6.02 -29.02 27.90
N GLY A 451 -7.25 -29.19 28.40
CA GLY A 451 -8.26 -30.08 27.79
C GLY A 451 -8.61 -29.77 26.32
N CYS A 452 -8.23 -28.60 25.81
CA CYS A 452 -8.36 -28.22 24.39
C CYS A 452 -7.14 -28.62 23.52
N GLY A 453 -6.12 -29.26 24.08
CA GLY A 453 -4.91 -29.71 23.37
C GLY A 453 -3.77 -28.69 23.30
N HIS A 454 -4.01 -27.43 23.66
CA HIS A 454 -2.99 -26.38 23.69
C HIS A 454 -2.10 -26.45 24.94
N GLN A 455 -0.86 -25.97 24.83
CA GLN A 455 0.18 -26.14 25.85
C GLN A 455 0.83 -24.82 26.31
N THR A 456 1.23 -24.78 27.58
CA THR A 456 2.01 -23.72 28.24
C THR A 456 3.04 -24.32 29.20
N CYS A 457 3.88 -23.51 29.85
CA CYS A 457 4.62 -23.99 31.02
C CYS A 457 3.69 -24.07 32.25
N CYS A 458 4.08 -24.84 33.27
CA CYS A 458 3.33 -24.97 34.52
C CYS A 458 3.17 -23.63 35.23
N ASP A 459 4.24 -22.83 35.30
CA ASP A 459 4.22 -21.54 36.01
C ASP A 459 3.16 -20.59 35.43
N CYS A 460 3.09 -20.50 34.10
CA CYS A 460 2.10 -19.67 33.43
C CYS A 460 0.73 -20.33 33.36
N GLY A 461 0.63 -21.66 33.29
CA GLY A 461 -0.63 -22.38 33.08
C GLY A 461 -1.50 -22.56 34.33
N LEU A 462 -0.91 -22.49 35.52
CA LEU A 462 -1.63 -22.72 36.80
C LEU A 462 -2.69 -21.65 37.10
N SER A 463 -2.44 -20.39 36.74
CA SER A 463 -3.33 -19.26 37.04
C SER A 463 -4.36 -18.95 35.95
N LEU A 464 -4.28 -19.60 34.78
CA LEU A 464 -5.15 -19.32 33.64
C LEU A 464 -6.52 -19.97 33.81
N GLN A 465 -7.59 -19.20 33.69
CA GLN A 465 -8.95 -19.75 33.62
C GLN A 465 -9.40 -20.06 32.19
N THR A 466 -8.80 -19.41 31.20
CA THR A 466 -9.10 -19.57 29.78
C THR A 466 -7.82 -19.82 28.98
N CYS A 467 -7.92 -20.65 27.94
CA CYS A 467 -6.77 -20.97 27.09
C CYS A 467 -6.32 -19.71 26.32
N PRO A 468 -5.04 -19.32 26.36
CA PRO A 468 -4.55 -18.11 25.69
C PRO A 468 -4.62 -18.22 24.16
N ILE A 469 -4.70 -19.44 23.63
CA ILE A 469 -4.70 -19.71 22.18
C ILE A 469 -6.13 -19.79 21.64
N CYS A 470 -6.99 -20.64 22.21
CA CYS A 470 -8.35 -20.86 21.71
C CYS A 470 -9.47 -20.27 22.57
N ARG A 471 -9.14 -19.60 23.68
CA ARG A 471 -10.08 -18.93 24.61
C ARG A 471 -11.13 -19.82 25.27
N SER A 472 -11.04 -21.14 25.09
CA SER A 472 -11.89 -22.11 25.79
C SER A 472 -11.59 -22.13 27.30
N GLY A 473 -12.62 -22.36 28.12
CA GLY A 473 -12.45 -22.52 29.57
C GLY A 473 -11.55 -23.70 29.91
N ILE A 474 -10.59 -23.50 30.83
CA ILE A 474 -9.63 -24.54 31.23
C ILE A 474 -10.22 -25.33 32.41
N HIS A 475 -10.84 -26.46 32.08
CA HIS A 475 -11.38 -27.41 33.07
C HIS A 475 -10.40 -28.53 33.42
N THR A 476 -9.48 -28.85 32.50
CA THR A 476 -8.50 -29.93 32.65
C THR A 476 -7.10 -29.38 32.42
N ARG A 477 -6.18 -29.66 33.35
CA ARG A 477 -4.74 -29.36 33.25
C ARG A 477 -3.96 -30.66 33.42
N ILE A 478 -3.09 -30.97 32.48
CA ILE A 478 -2.28 -32.18 32.48
C ILE A 478 -0.82 -31.73 32.49
N LYS A 479 -0.08 -32.14 33.52
CA LYS A 479 1.37 -31.94 33.55
C LYS A 479 2.03 -32.97 32.64
N LEU A 480 2.87 -32.51 31.72
CA LEU A 480 3.66 -33.34 30.82
C LEU A 480 5.04 -33.55 31.45
N TYR A 481 5.54 -34.78 31.45
CA TYR A 481 6.84 -35.17 32.02
C TYR A 481 7.87 -35.41 30.94
#